data_AF-A0A3N5VWX6-F1
#
_entry.id   AF-A0A3N5VWX6-F1
#
_cell.length_a   1.000
_cell.length_b   1.000
_cell.length_c   1.000
_cell.angle_alpha   90.00
_cell.angle_beta   90.00
_cell.angle_gamma   90.00
#
_symmetry.space_group_name_H-M   'P 1'
#
loop_
_entity.id
_entity.type
_entity.pdbx_description
1 polymer ?
#
loop_
_entity_poly.entity_id
_entity_poly.type
_entity_poly.pdbx_seq_one_letter_code
_entity_poly.pdbx_strand_id
1 'polypeptide(L)'
;IWDRERTRTLFNFDYALECYLPQPKRRWGYFLLSILHNGALIGRLDAKAYRKERIFEVRSLYLEPNVQLDEETAAAVGAAIQRCAEWHGTPQVEIRQSDPELFGKMVLQSLLQQS
;
A
#
# COMPACT_ATOMS: atom_id res chain seq x y z
N ILE A 1 20.99 -14.75 -7.32
CA ILE A 1 20.39 -16.10 -7.32
C ILE A 1 20.78 -16.77 -6.00
N TRP A 2 19.83 -17.47 -5.37
CA TRP A 2 20.08 -18.53 -4.39
C TRP A 2 20.30 -18.18 -2.91
N ASP A 3 19.29 -17.62 -2.24
CA ASP A 3 18.89 -18.21 -0.96
C ASP A 3 17.40 -17.91 -0.68
N ARG A 4 16.52 -18.78 -1.19
CA ARG A 4 15.05 -18.65 -1.05
C ARG A 4 14.50 -19.40 0.17
N GLU A 5 15.35 -20.01 1.00
CA GLU A 5 14.88 -20.81 2.14
C GLU A 5 14.88 -20.08 3.47
N ARG A 6 15.71 -19.04 3.66
CA ARG A 6 15.73 -18.30 4.93
C ARG A 6 14.68 -17.19 5.07
N THR A 7 14.15 -16.67 3.96
CA THR A 7 13.13 -15.62 4.00
C THR A 7 11.71 -16.14 4.28
N ARG A 8 11.47 -17.45 4.13
CA ARG A 8 10.12 -18.04 4.32
C ARG A 8 9.70 -18.19 5.78
N THR A 9 10.64 -18.22 6.73
CA THR A 9 10.32 -18.58 8.13
C THR A 9 10.13 -17.37 9.04
N LEU A 10 10.56 -16.17 8.64
CA LEU A 10 10.50 -14.97 9.49
C LEU A 10 9.43 -13.96 9.08
N PHE A 11 8.99 -13.97 7.82
CA PHE A 11 7.97 -13.05 7.33
C PHE A 11 7.11 -13.82 6.32
N ASN A 12 5.82 -13.97 6.61
CA ASN A 12 4.83 -14.65 5.79
C ASN A 12 4.56 -13.86 4.48
N PHE A 13 5.59 -13.63 3.67
CA PHE A 13 5.65 -12.61 2.62
C PHE A 13 6.31 -13.18 1.38
N ASP A 14 5.49 -13.64 0.42
CA ASP A 14 5.95 -13.92 -0.94
C ASP A 14 6.20 -12.59 -1.65
N TYR A 15 7.39 -12.01 -1.46
CA TYR A 15 7.85 -10.85 -2.21
C TYR A 15 8.27 -11.30 -3.62
N ALA A 16 7.33 -11.35 -4.56
CA ALA A 16 7.65 -11.37 -5.97
C ALA A 16 7.48 -9.96 -6.53
N LEU A 17 8.57 -9.35 -7.02
CA LEU A 17 8.49 -8.16 -7.88
C LEU A 17 7.77 -8.55 -9.18
N GLU A 18 6.45 -8.37 -9.20
CA GLU A 18 5.61 -8.69 -10.36
C GLU A 18 5.79 -7.70 -11.53
N CYS A 19 6.68 -6.73 -11.40
CA CYS A 19 7.04 -5.80 -12.47
C CYS A 19 7.54 -6.50 -13.74
N TYR A 20 8.09 -7.72 -13.60
CA TYR A 20 8.52 -8.57 -14.71
C TYR A 20 7.42 -9.52 -15.23
N LEU A 21 6.27 -9.60 -14.55
CA LEU A 21 5.13 -10.37 -15.02
C LEU A 21 4.26 -9.52 -15.97
N PRO A 22 3.74 -10.11 -17.05
CA PRO A 22 2.71 -9.46 -17.87
C PRO A 22 1.47 -9.21 -17.02
N GLN A 23 0.76 -8.11 -17.29
CA GLN A 23 -0.35 -7.60 -16.47
C GLN A 23 -1.39 -8.67 -16.02
N PRO A 24 -1.79 -9.66 -16.86
CA PRO A 24 -2.75 -10.69 -16.45
C PRO A 24 -2.23 -11.69 -15.41
N LYS A 25 -0.91 -11.80 -15.23
CA LYS A 25 -0.29 -12.74 -14.28
C LYS A 25 0.04 -12.11 -12.92
N ARG A 26 -0.30 -10.83 -12.74
CA ARG A 26 -0.03 -10.08 -11.50
C ARG A 26 -1.10 -10.40 -10.48
N ARG A 27 -0.71 -10.83 -9.28
CA ARG A 27 -1.61 -11.10 -8.17
C ARG A 27 -1.88 -9.84 -7.33
N TRP A 28 -0.92 -8.92 -7.26
CA TRP A 28 -1.01 -7.79 -6.32
C TRP A 28 -0.82 -6.41 -6.96
N GLY A 29 -0.07 -6.31 -8.06
CA GLY A 29 0.14 -5.03 -8.73
C GLY A 29 1.48 -4.88 -9.44
N TYR A 30 1.74 -3.71 -10.01
CA TYR A 30 3.00 -3.45 -10.74
C TYR A 30 4.13 -2.93 -9.83
N PHE A 31 3.80 -2.07 -8.87
CA PHE A 31 4.73 -1.49 -7.88
C PHE A 31 4.22 -1.73 -6.46
N LEU A 32 4.33 -2.98 -6.00
CA LEU A 32 3.89 -3.37 -4.67
C LEU A 32 4.87 -2.86 -3.60
N LEU A 33 4.48 -1.82 -2.88
CA LEU A 33 5.14 -1.28 -1.71
C LEU A 33 4.62 -1.99 -0.45
N SER A 34 5.51 -2.26 0.51
CA SER A 34 5.12 -2.83 1.80
C SER A 34 4.82 -1.72 2.81
N ILE A 35 3.78 -1.92 3.62
CA ILE A 35 3.39 -1.00 4.68
C ILE A 35 4.02 -1.47 5.98
N LEU A 36 4.97 -0.70 6.49
CA LEU A 36 5.63 -0.93 7.77
C LEU A 36 5.04 0.00 8.83
N HIS A 37 4.52 -0.56 9.91
CA HIS A 37 3.94 0.18 11.02
C HIS A 37 4.39 -0.45 12.35
N ASN A 38 4.94 0.34 13.25
CA ASN A 38 5.44 -0.11 14.57
C ASN A 38 6.35 -1.35 14.51
N GLY A 39 7.20 -1.45 13.49
CA GLY A 39 8.12 -2.57 13.29
C GLY A 39 7.50 -3.83 12.67
N ALA A 40 6.19 -3.81 12.35
CA ALA A 40 5.49 -4.90 11.69
C ALA A 40 5.10 -4.56 10.25
N LEU A 41 5.19 -5.56 9.36
CA LEU A 41 4.62 -5.48 8.03
C LEU A 41 3.11 -5.73 8.13
N ILE A 42 2.33 -4.67 7.92
CA ILE A 42 0.88 -4.72 8.12
C ILE A 42 0.09 -4.82 6.82
N GLY A 43 0.74 -4.59 5.67
CA GLY A 43 0.03 -4.59 4.40
C GLY A 43 0.88 -4.26 3.18
N ARG A 44 0.20 -4.08 2.05
CA ARG A 44 0.78 -3.84 0.74
C ARG A 44 -0.02 -2.77 -0.02
N LEU A 45 0.66 -2.06 -0.91
CA LEU A 45 0.15 -0.93 -1.66
C LEU A 45 0.67 -1.00 -3.11
N ASP A 46 -0.19 -1.02 -4.12
CA ASP A 46 0.21 -0.68 -5.50
C ASP A 46 -0.19 0.77 -5.79
N ALA A 47 0.79 1.61 -6.16
CA ALA A 47 0.53 3.02 -6.40
C ALA A 47 1.19 3.54 -7.67
N LYS A 48 0.60 4.60 -8.23
CA LYS A 48 1.14 5.34 -9.37
C LYS A 48 0.98 6.84 -9.17
N ALA A 49 2.09 7.56 -9.29
CA ALA A 49 2.13 9.01 -9.31
C ALA A 49 1.92 9.55 -10.74
N TYR A 50 0.73 10.11 -10.98
CA TYR A 50 0.36 10.83 -12.20
C TYR A 50 0.75 12.31 -12.05
N ARG A 51 2.01 12.62 -12.33
CA ARG A 51 2.59 13.96 -12.06
C ARG A 51 1.97 15.10 -12.87
N LYS A 52 1.44 14.83 -14.07
CA LYS A 52 0.78 15.88 -14.88
C LYS A 52 -0.56 16.26 -14.27
N GLU A 53 -1.27 15.27 -13.75
CA GLU A 53 -2.59 15.36 -13.15
C GLU A 53 -2.52 15.73 -11.66
N ARG A 54 -1.32 15.63 -11.06
CA ARG A 54 -1.05 15.83 -9.63
C ARG A 54 -1.78 14.82 -8.73
N ILE A 55 -2.05 13.62 -9.26
CA ILE A 55 -2.77 12.53 -8.59
C ILE A 55 -1.82 11.40 -8.19
N PHE A 56 -1.87 10.97 -6.93
CA PHE A 56 -1.26 9.76 -6.42
C PHE A 56 -2.33 8.68 -6.31
N GLU A 57 -2.41 7.83 -7.33
CA GLU A 57 -3.41 6.74 -7.38
C GLU A 57 -2.88 5.52 -6.63
N VAL A 58 -3.55 5.18 -5.55
CA VAL A 58 -3.47 3.88 -4.88
C VAL A 58 -4.40 2.93 -5.60
N ARG A 59 -3.84 2.07 -6.45
CA ARG A 59 -4.58 1.10 -7.26
C ARG A 59 -5.07 -0.07 -6.44
N SER A 60 -4.32 -0.47 -5.43
CA SER A 60 -4.73 -1.50 -4.50
C SER A 60 -4.05 -1.31 -3.16
N LEU A 61 -4.82 -1.53 -2.10
CA LEU A 61 -4.38 -1.50 -0.70
C LEU A 61 -4.80 -2.83 -0.05
N TYR A 62 -3.84 -3.55 0.52
CA TYR A 62 -4.09 -4.84 1.16
C TYR A 62 -3.58 -4.78 2.59
N LEU A 63 -4.38 -5.21 3.56
CA LEU A 63 -3.88 -5.55 4.88
C LEU A 63 -3.56 -7.03 4.98
N GLU A 64 -2.57 -7.37 5.79
CA GLU A 64 -2.33 -8.78 6.13
C GLU A 64 -3.46 -9.32 7.02
N PRO A 65 -3.85 -10.60 6.88
CA PRO A 65 -5.04 -11.15 7.55
C PRO A 65 -5.07 -11.03 9.09
N ASN A 66 -3.91 -10.86 9.73
CA ASN A 66 -3.78 -10.80 11.19
C ASN A 66 -3.74 -9.35 11.72
N VAL A 67 -3.90 -8.35 10.85
CA VAL A 67 -3.90 -6.94 11.25
C VAL A 67 -5.32 -6.53 11.60
N GLN A 68 -5.47 -5.93 12.78
CA GLN A 68 -6.76 -5.39 13.22
C GLN A 68 -7.10 -4.12 12.45
N LEU A 69 -8.38 -3.90 12.22
CA LEU A 69 -8.87 -2.65 11.65
C LEU A 69 -9.05 -1.63 12.77
N ASP A 70 -8.11 -0.70 12.87
CA ASP A 70 -8.14 0.37 13.85
C ASP A 70 -7.91 1.75 13.20
N GLU A 71 -8.54 2.77 13.79
CA GLU A 71 -8.51 4.14 13.25
C GLU A 71 -7.11 4.77 13.32
N GLU A 72 -6.31 4.41 14.33
CA GLU A 72 -4.96 4.93 14.52
C GLU A 72 -4.02 4.44 13.40
N THR A 73 -4.04 3.15 13.11
CA THR A 73 -3.32 2.53 11.99
C THR A 73 -3.79 3.13 10.67
N ALA A 74 -5.09 3.28 10.45
CA ALA A 74 -5.61 3.89 9.24
C ALA A 74 -5.14 5.33 9.07
N ALA A 75 -5.13 6.12 10.14
CA ALA A 75 -4.62 7.50 10.13
C ALA A 75 -3.11 7.56 9.89
N ALA A 76 -2.33 6.66 10.50
CA ALA A 76 -0.89 6.57 10.29
C ALA A 76 -0.55 6.19 8.83
N VAL A 77 -1.28 5.24 8.25
CA VAL A 77 -1.15 4.83 6.86
C VAL A 77 -1.56 5.96 5.92
N GLY A 78 -2.68 6.63 6.18
CA GLY A 78 -3.14 7.80 5.43
C GLY A 78 -2.08 8.90 5.41
N ALA A 79 -1.54 9.27 6.57
CA ALA A 79 -0.48 10.27 6.67
C ALA A 79 0.80 9.85 5.91
N ALA A 80 1.16 8.57 5.94
CA ALA A 80 2.30 8.06 5.18
C ALA A 80 2.08 8.13 3.66
N ILE A 81 0.88 7.78 3.20
CA ILE A 81 0.49 7.92 1.78
C ILE A 81 0.53 9.39 1.37
N GLN A 82 -0.03 10.30 2.19
CA GLN A 82 -0.04 11.73 1.92
C GLN A 82 1.39 12.30 1.77
N ARG A 83 2.29 11.98 2.71
CA ARG A 83 3.71 12.39 2.62
C ARG A 83 4.40 11.85 1.35
N CYS A 84 4.11 10.60 0.98
CA CYS A 84 4.64 10.00 -0.24
C CYS A 84 4.11 10.72 -1.50
N ALA A 85 2.81 11.01 -1.51
CA ALA A 85 2.13 11.73 -2.56
C ALA A 85 2.71 13.15 -2.75
N GLU A 86 2.96 13.87 -1.66
CA GLU A 86 3.62 15.18 -1.65
C GLU A 86 5.06 15.11 -2.16
N TRP A 87 5.84 14.13 -1.69
CA TRP A 87 7.22 13.92 -2.15
C TRP A 87 7.30 13.67 -3.66
N HIS A 88 6.28 13.03 -4.24
CA HIS A 88 6.17 12.82 -5.68
C HIS A 88 5.59 13.99 -6.47
N GLY A 89 5.17 15.07 -5.80
CA GLY A 89 4.54 16.25 -6.42
C GLY A 89 3.05 16.05 -6.79
N THR A 90 2.42 15.01 -6.26
CA THR A 90 1.06 14.56 -6.58
C THR A 90 0.17 14.55 -5.33
N PRO A 91 -0.16 15.71 -4.73
CA PRO A 91 -0.81 15.77 -3.41
C PRO A 91 -2.24 15.24 -3.37
N GLN A 92 -2.90 15.03 -4.52
CA GLN A 92 -4.25 14.49 -4.56
C GLN A 92 -4.18 12.97 -4.49
N VAL A 93 -4.63 12.38 -3.38
CA VAL A 93 -4.62 10.93 -3.20
C VAL A 93 -5.96 10.33 -3.62
N GLU A 94 -5.92 9.28 -4.44
CA GLU A 94 -7.10 8.47 -4.79
C GLU A 94 -6.86 7.02 -4.40
N ILE A 95 -7.85 6.34 -3.80
CA ILE A 95 -7.81 4.90 -3.52
C ILE A 95 -8.87 4.20 -4.37
N ARG A 96 -8.43 3.30 -5.26
CA ARG A 96 -9.32 2.56 -6.20
C ARG A 96 -9.99 1.36 -5.54
N GLN A 97 -9.24 0.58 -4.79
CA GLN A 97 -9.73 -0.60 -4.10
C GLN A 97 -8.85 -0.89 -2.88
N SER A 98 -9.47 -1.51 -1.89
CA SER A 98 -8.82 -1.98 -0.67
C SER A 98 -9.39 -3.33 -0.27
N ASP A 99 -8.56 -4.20 0.29
CA ASP A 99 -8.96 -5.42 0.95
C ASP A 99 -8.31 -5.49 2.35
N PRO A 100 -9.10 -5.36 3.42
CA PRO A 100 -10.55 -5.21 3.42
C PRO A 100 -11.00 -3.82 2.92
N GLU A 101 -12.21 -3.74 2.35
CA GLU A 101 -12.77 -2.49 1.80
C GLU A 101 -12.91 -1.40 2.87
N LEU A 102 -13.29 -1.80 4.09
CA LEU A 102 -13.45 -0.90 5.23
C LEU A 102 -12.15 -0.14 5.53
N PHE A 103 -11.00 -0.80 5.42
CA PHE A 103 -9.72 -0.14 5.68
C PHE A 103 -9.46 1.01 4.70
N GLY A 104 -9.73 0.81 3.41
CA GLY A 104 -9.61 1.87 2.41
C GLY A 104 -10.50 3.08 2.72
N LYS A 105 -11.72 2.85 3.22
CA LYS A 105 -12.63 3.92 3.65
C LYS A 105 -12.08 4.68 4.86
N MET A 106 -11.53 3.97 5.86
CA MET A 106 -10.91 4.59 7.04
C MET A 106 -9.70 5.44 6.64
N VAL A 107 -8.86 4.94 5.73
CA VAL A 107 -7.72 5.70 5.20
C VAL A 107 -8.18 6.96 4.46
N LEU A 108 -9.19 6.86 3.57
CA LEU A 108 -9.77 8.03 2.90
C LEU A 108 -10.32 9.06 3.88
N GLN A 109 -11.03 8.61 4.92
CA GLN A 109 -11.56 9.50 5.95
C GLN A 109 -10.43 10.22 6.70
N SER A 110 -9.34 9.52 7.01
CA SER A 110 -8.18 10.14 7.69
C SER A 110 -7.49 11.21 6.85
N LEU A 111 -7.50 11.08 5.52
CA LEU A 111 -6.91 12.08 4.61
C LEU A 111 -7.75 13.36 4.58
N LEU A 112 -9.08 13.24 4.64
CA LEU A 112 -10.00 14.39 4.69
C LEU A 112 -9.88 15.18 6.00
N GLN A 113 -9.50 14.54 7.10
CA GLN A 113 -9.33 15.20 8.40
C GLN A 113 -7.99 15.94 8.55
N GLN A 114 -7.03 15.69 7.65
CA GLN A 114 -5.69 16.29 7.67
C GLN A 114 -5.54 17.47 6.69
N SER A 115 -6.57 17.76 5.89
CA SER A 115 -6.59 18.78 4.83
C SER A 115 -7.13 20.13 5.30
#